data_AF-A0A8T4KLI5-F1
#
_entry.id   AF-A0A8T4KLI5-F1
#
_cell.length_a   1.000
_cell.length_b   1.000
_cell.length_c   1.000
_cell.angle_alpha   90.00
_cell.angle_beta   90.00
_cell.angle_gamma   90.00
#
_symmetry.space_group_name_H-M   'P 1'
#
loop_
_entity.id
_entity.type
_entity.pdbx_description
1 polymer ?
#
loop_
_entity_poly.entity_id
_entity_poly.type
_entity_poly.pdbx_seq_one_letter_code
_entity_poly.pdbx_strand_id
1 'polypeptide(L)'
;MKILSETLPSGKKIVWSEIGNNKVEIYLKKAPGKAGKDSKKIVLIRLIELDNFFFENLGLWQAEGGKSKGLYFGNTDIEILLYFLKFVEQRLGTSRFKFNVTINAPRITYSEDEIKERWSKMLRIPKENFTAVCIDPRINEEYAQIYMNGIVLSMLMNNLQEKLKEMVLSNKEFASSYMRGIFAGESSVIFKKWRTVACVKVSSADMNAVRFYQKCLNILSINYGAYQNQGETFPIYGKRNLQKILDLRLMDLSPTKKTKLEDGFGNYQRDLMKAEEMEKLILKELTFGLKTYDELSKALNKGRSTIQWNYIPNLEKRGLVKKIGKRNRAWLFEITNIGKKFLEG
;
A
#
# COMPACT_ATOMS: atom_id res chain seq x y z
N MET A 1 -30.63 -7.23 -4.97
CA MET A 1 -30.39 -5.89 -5.55
C MET A 1 -30.24 -6.01 -7.07
N LYS A 2 -31.00 -5.25 -7.88
CA LYS A 2 -30.82 -5.23 -9.35
C LYS A 2 -29.60 -4.38 -9.69
N ILE A 3 -28.56 -4.98 -10.28
CA ILE A 3 -27.26 -4.31 -10.48
C ILE A 3 -27.20 -3.55 -11.83
N LEU A 4 -27.92 -4.00 -12.85
CA LEU A 4 -27.92 -3.43 -14.19
C LEU A 4 -29.33 -3.00 -14.64
N SER A 5 -29.46 -1.88 -15.37
CA SER A 5 -30.74 -1.44 -15.96
C SER A 5 -31.08 -2.27 -17.20
N GLU A 6 -32.37 -2.42 -17.54
CA GLU A 6 -32.76 -3.19 -18.73
C GLU A 6 -32.44 -2.47 -20.04
N THR A 7 -32.49 -1.14 -20.02
CA THR A 7 -32.18 -0.28 -21.17
C THR A 7 -31.23 0.83 -20.73
N LEU A 8 -30.24 1.12 -21.58
CA LEU A 8 -29.28 2.20 -21.39
C LEU A 8 -29.76 3.50 -22.03
N PRO A 9 -29.25 4.68 -21.63
CA PRO A 9 -29.55 5.96 -22.30
C PRO A 9 -29.27 5.95 -23.82
N SER A 10 -28.36 5.08 -24.26
CA SER A 10 -28.06 4.86 -25.69
C SER A 10 -29.13 4.06 -26.46
N GLY A 11 -30.19 3.59 -25.80
CA GLY A 11 -31.23 2.72 -26.37
C GLY A 11 -30.84 1.24 -26.50
N LYS A 12 -29.59 0.88 -26.17
CA LYS A 12 -29.16 -0.53 -26.11
C LYS A 12 -29.84 -1.25 -24.95
N LYS A 13 -30.20 -2.51 -25.16
CA LYS A 13 -30.83 -3.36 -24.14
C LYS A 13 -29.83 -4.33 -23.55
N ILE A 14 -29.88 -4.53 -22.24
CA ILE A 14 -29.12 -5.58 -21.56
C ILE A 14 -29.93 -6.86 -21.66
N VAL A 15 -29.38 -7.85 -22.35
CA VAL A 15 -29.97 -9.17 -22.48
C VAL A 15 -29.19 -10.11 -21.60
N TRP A 16 -29.91 -10.91 -20.81
CA TRP A 16 -29.32 -11.98 -20.03
C TRP A 16 -30.19 -13.22 -20.05
N SER A 17 -29.56 -14.38 -19.92
CA SER A 17 -30.24 -15.67 -19.78
C SER A 17 -29.46 -16.57 -18.82
N GLU A 18 -30.18 -17.35 -18.01
CA GLU A 18 -29.55 -18.41 -17.21
C GLU A 18 -29.08 -19.54 -18.13
N ILE A 19 -27.87 -20.03 -17.90
CA ILE A 19 -27.25 -21.09 -18.73
C ILE A 19 -26.88 -22.33 -17.89
N GLY A 20 -27.52 -22.49 -16.72
CA GLY A 20 -27.26 -23.57 -15.77
C GLY A 20 -26.05 -23.32 -14.86
N ASN A 21 -25.83 -24.21 -13.89
CA ASN A 21 -24.69 -24.19 -12.95
C ASN A 21 -24.47 -22.84 -12.25
N ASN A 22 -25.56 -22.16 -11.85
CA ASN A 22 -25.52 -20.84 -11.23
C ASN A 22 -24.81 -19.79 -12.10
N LYS A 23 -24.88 -19.90 -13.44
CA LYS A 23 -24.27 -18.96 -14.38
C LYS A 23 -25.32 -18.26 -15.24
N VAL A 24 -24.96 -17.05 -15.66
CA VAL A 24 -25.73 -16.21 -16.58
C VAL A 24 -24.85 -15.80 -17.76
N GLU A 25 -25.40 -15.84 -18.96
CA GLU A 25 -24.84 -15.16 -20.12
C GLU A 25 -25.45 -13.76 -20.19
N ILE A 26 -24.62 -12.73 -20.36
CA ILE A 26 -25.05 -11.33 -20.44
C ILE A 26 -24.37 -10.64 -21.64
N TYR A 27 -25.12 -9.82 -22.38
CA TYR A 27 -24.60 -8.98 -23.45
C TYR A 27 -25.48 -7.75 -23.70
N LEU A 28 -24.96 -6.75 -24.42
CA LEU A 28 -25.73 -5.64 -24.93
C LEU A 28 -26.23 -5.98 -26.33
N LYS A 29 -27.55 -6.01 -26.48
CA LYS A 29 -28.19 -6.08 -27.80
C LYS A 29 -28.18 -4.70 -28.44
N LYS A 30 -27.80 -4.63 -29.72
CA LYS A 30 -27.81 -3.38 -30.48
C LYS A 30 -29.20 -2.74 -30.47
N ALA A 31 -29.22 -1.41 -30.48
CA ALA A 31 -30.46 -0.68 -30.61
C ALA A 31 -31.09 -0.91 -31.99
N PRO A 32 -32.42 -1.05 -32.11
CA PRO A 32 -33.10 -1.15 -33.40
C PRO A 32 -32.75 0.04 -34.31
N GLY A 33 -32.52 -0.22 -35.60
CA GLY A 33 -32.22 0.83 -36.58
C GLY A 33 -30.83 1.48 -36.49
N LYS A 34 -29.94 1.04 -35.58
CA LYS A 34 -28.58 1.57 -35.46
C LYS A 34 -27.54 0.60 -36.07
N ALA A 35 -26.51 1.17 -36.69
CA ALA A 35 -25.37 0.40 -37.21
C ALA A 35 -24.53 -0.22 -36.07
N GLY A 36 -23.89 -1.36 -36.34
CA GLY A 36 -23.01 -2.06 -35.40
C GLY A 36 -23.44 -3.50 -35.09
N LYS A 37 -22.70 -4.12 -34.15
CA LYS A 37 -22.91 -5.50 -33.69
C LYS A 37 -23.30 -5.51 -32.20
N ASP A 38 -23.91 -6.60 -31.77
CA ASP A 38 -24.10 -6.88 -30.34
C ASP A 38 -22.73 -6.92 -29.63
N SER A 39 -22.72 -6.62 -28.33
CA SER A 39 -21.47 -6.76 -27.58
C SER A 39 -21.07 -8.22 -27.45
N LYS A 40 -19.79 -8.45 -27.14
CA LYS A 40 -19.31 -9.76 -26.71
C LYS A 40 -20.21 -10.31 -25.59
N LYS A 41 -20.61 -11.57 -25.73
CA LYS A 41 -21.32 -12.34 -24.71
C LYS A 41 -20.37 -12.71 -23.59
N ILE A 42 -20.77 -12.43 -22.37
CA ILE A 42 -19.98 -12.70 -21.17
C ILE A 42 -20.75 -13.67 -20.29
N VAL A 43 -20.06 -14.71 -19.83
CA VAL A 43 -20.60 -15.67 -18.88
C VAL A 43 -20.08 -15.31 -17.49
N LEU A 44 -21.00 -15.17 -16.53
CA LEU A 44 -20.71 -14.82 -15.15
C LEU A 44 -21.42 -15.75 -14.19
N ILE A 45 -20.95 -15.81 -12.94
CA ILE A 45 -21.74 -16.39 -11.86
C ILE A 45 -22.95 -15.49 -11.55
N ARG A 46 -24.10 -16.10 -11.29
CA ARG A 46 -25.37 -15.41 -11.03
C ARG A 46 -25.39 -14.75 -9.65
N LEU A 47 -24.85 -15.44 -8.66
CA LEU A 47 -24.80 -15.00 -7.27
C LEU A 47 -23.35 -14.76 -6.86
N ILE A 48 -23.06 -13.54 -6.42
CA ILE A 48 -21.74 -13.12 -5.96
C ILE A 48 -21.79 -13.02 -4.44
N GLU A 49 -20.91 -13.76 -3.77
CA GLU A 49 -20.70 -13.66 -2.34
C GLU A 49 -20.00 -12.33 -2.01
N LEU A 50 -20.54 -11.59 -1.04
CA LEU A 50 -20.03 -10.29 -0.60
C LEU A 50 -19.29 -10.44 0.73
N ASP A 51 -18.06 -10.93 0.65
CA ASP A 51 -17.17 -11.17 1.78
C ASP A 51 -15.94 -10.23 1.74
N ASN A 52 -15.04 -10.39 2.71
CA ASN A 52 -13.80 -9.62 2.76
C ASN A 52 -12.96 -9.75 1.49
N PHE A 53 -12.87 -10.95 0.93
CA PHE A 53 -12.14 -11.21 -0.31
C PHE A 53 -12.73 -10.43 -1.50
N PHE A 54 -14.06 -10.36 -1.58
CA PHE A 54 -14.75 -9.54 -2.57
C PHE A 54 -14.42 -8.06 -2.42
N PHE A 55 -14.56 -7.50 -1.20
CA PHE A 55 -14.33 -6.06 -0.97
C PHE A 55 -12.86 -5.65 -1.16
N GLU A 56 -11.91 -6.51 -0.78
CA GLU A 56 -10.49 -6.31 -1.08
C GLU A 56 -10.23 -6.16 -2.57
N ASN A 57 -10.77 -7.05 -3.38
CA ASN A 57 -10.57 -7.01 -4.82
C ASN A 57 -11.36 -5.90 -5.51
N LEU A 58 -12.51 -5.50 -4.95
CA LEU A 58 -13.23 -4.32 -5.42
C LEU A 58 -12.41 -3.04 -5.17
N GLY A 59 -11.79 -2.89 -4.00
CA GLY A 59 -10.85 -1.81 -3.72
C GLY A 59 -9.61 -1.87 -4.61
N LEU A 60 -9.04 -3.05 -4.79
CA LEU A 60 -7.87 -3.25 -5.64
C LEU A 60 -8.15 -2.87 -7.11
N TRP A 61 -9.31 -3.27 -7.65
CA TRP A 61 -9.74 -2.88 -8.98
C TRP A 61 -10.06 -1.38 -9.08
N GLN A 62 -10.58 -0.76 -8.01
CA GLN A 62 -10.75 0.69 -8.00
C GLN A 62 -9.41 1.42 -8.16
N ALA A 63 -8.36 0.94 -7.50
CA ALA A 63 -7.00 1.49 -7.54
C ALA A 63 -6.34 1.29 -8.91
N GLU A 64 -6.20 0.05 -9.38
CA GLU A 64 -5.34 -0.30 -10.53
C GLU A 64 -6.16 -0.66 -11.80
N GLY A 65 -7.48 -0.72 -11.68
CA GLY A 65 -8.35 -1.23 -12.73
C GLY A 65 -8.73 -0.20 -13.79
N GLY A 66 -8.70 -0.63 -15.06
CA GLY A 66 -9.23 0.14 -16.18
C GLY A 66 -10.76 0.04 -16.27
N LYS A 67 -11.44 1.19 -16.34
CA LYS A 67 -12.90 1.29 -16.13
C LYS A 67 -13.74 1.52 -17.40
N SER A 68 -13.16 1.40 -18.60
CA SER A 68 -13.81 1.88 -19.84
C SER A 68 -14.26 0.79 -20.81
N LYS A 69 -13.42 -0.22 -21.11
CA LYS A 69 -13.63 -1.16 -22.24
C LYS A 69 -13.89 -2.61 -21.85
N GLY A 70 -13.64 -2.97 -20.60
CA GLY A 70 -13.70 -4.34 -20.12
C GLY A 70 -13.16 -4.45 -18.71
N LEU A 71 -12.70 -5.63 -18.36
CA LEU A 71 -12.01 -5.87 -17.10
C LEU A 71 -10.50 -5.78 -17.35
N TYR A 72 -9.91 -4.64 -17.01
CA TYR A 72 -8.48 -4.37 -17.12
C TYR A 72 -7.91 -4.24 -15.74
N PHE A 73 -6.71 -4.78 -15.55
CA PHE A 73 -5.97 -4.69 -14.30
C PHE A 73 -4.50 -4.85 -14.62
N GLY A 74 -3.61 -4.11 -13.96
CA GLY A 74 -2.21 -4.39 -14.09
C GLY A 74 -1.43 -4.02 -12.85
N ASN A 75 -0.28 -4.66 -12.71
CA ASN A 75 0.64 -4.41 -11.62
C ASN A 75 2.05 -4.87 -11.99
N THR A 76 3.04 -4.38 -11.24
CA THR A 76 4.41 -4.94 -11.31
C THR A 76 4.54 -6.17 -10.42
N ASP A 77 3.73 -6.27 -9.36
CA ASP A 77 3.71 -7.40 -8.44
C ASP A 77 2.83 -8.55 -8.95
N ILE A 78 3.46 -9.71 -9.19
CA ILE A 78 2.80 -10.93 -9.64
C ILE A 78 1.76 -11.45 -8.65
N GLU A 79 2.00 -11.33 -7.34
CA GLU A 79 1.09 -11.85 -6.32
C GLU A 79 -0.22 -11.06 -6.33
N ILE A 80 -0.15 -9.74 -6.57
CA ILE A 80 -1.33 -8.88 -6.73
C ILE A 80 -2.14 -9.28 -7.98
N LEU A 81 -1.46 -9.53 -9.10
CA LEU A 81 -2.11 -10.00 -10.33
C LEU A 81 -2.79 -11.36 -10.13
N LEU A 82 -2.12 -12.31 -9.46
CA LEU A 82 -2.67 -13.62 -9.14
C LEU A 82 -3.85 -13.54 -8.17
N TYR A 83 -3.80 -12.62 -7.20
CA TYR A 83 -4.89 -12.35 -6.27
C TYR A 83 -6.14 -11.86 -7.01
N PHE A 84 -5.96 -10.92 -7.94
CA PHE A 84 -7.05 -10.42 -8.78
C PHE A 84 -7.60 -11.51 -9.72
N LEU A 85 -6.75 -12.32 -10.35
CA LEU A 85 -7.20 -13.43 -11.20
C LEU A 85 -8.02 -14.46 -10.41
N LYS A 86 -7.62 -14.76 -9.17
CA LYS A 86 -8.38 -15.62 -8.25
C LYS A 86 -9.77 -15.03 -7.97
N PHE A 87 -9.87 -13.72 -7.77
CA PHE A 87 -11.15 -13.04 -7.60
C PHE A 87 -12.05 -13.19 -8.84
N VAL A 88 -11.50 -12.99 -10.04
CA VAL A 88 -12.28 -13.14 -11.28
C VAL A 88 -12.80 -14.58 -11.45
N GLU A 89 -12.00 -15.57 -11.10
CA GLU A 89 -12.41 -16.97 -11.17
C GLU A 89 -13.46 -17.32 -10.12
N GLN A 90 -13.25 -16.93 -8.86
CA GLN A 90 -14.08 -17.36 -7.73
C GLN A 90 -15.34 -16.51 -7.53
N ARG A 91 -15.28 -15.20 -7.81
CA ARG A 91 -16.37 -14.25 -7.55
C ARG A 91 -17.10 -13.84 -8.82
N LEU A 92 -16.43 -13.79 -9.98
CA LEU A 92 -17.09 -13.51 -11.26
C LEU A 92 -17.38 -14.78 -12.08
N GLY A 93 -16.78 -15.92 -11.73
CA GLY A 93 -16.99 -17.18 -12.43
C GLY A 93 -16.35 -17.23 -13.83
N THR A 94 -15.34 -16.39 -14.08
CA THR A 94 -14.67 -16.29 -15.39
C THR A 94 -13.26 -16.87 -15.34
N SER A 95 -12.93 -17.74 -16.29
CA SER A 95 -11.59 -18.34 -16.41
C SER A 95 -10.52 -17.31 -16.78
N ARG A 96 -9.35 -17.37 -16.12
CA ARG A 96 -8.18 -16.56 -16.48
C ARG A 96 -7.68 -16.79 -17.91
N PHE A 97 -7.99 -17.93 -18.53
CA PHE A 97 -7.61 -18.23 -19.93
C PHE A 97 -8.33 -17.36 -20.96
N LYS A 98 -9.31 -16.54 -20.54
CA LYS A 98 -9.96 -15.54 -21.40
C LYS A 98 -9.28 -14.17 -21.38
N PHE A 99 -8.26 -13.99 -20.54
CA PHE A 99 -7.50 -12.75 -20.44
C PHE A 99 -6.38 -12.74 -21.45
N ASN A 100 -6.24 -11.60 -22.12
CA ASN A 100 -5.04 -11.22 -22.84
C ASN A 100 -4.06 -10.55 -21.89
N VAL A 101 -2.78 -10.55 -22.25
CA VAL A 101 -1.73 -9.88 -21.47
C VAL A 101 -0.90 -8.98 -22.38
N THR A 102 -0.62 -7.77 -21.92
CA THR A 102 0.38 -6.87 -22.50
C THR A 102 1.44 -6.60 -21.45
N ILE A 103 2.70 -6.82 -21.78
CA ILE A 103 3.83 -6.55 -20.89
C ILE A 103 4.47 -5.24 -21.31
N ASN A 104 4.73 -4.36 -20.35
CA ASN A 104 5.53 -3.16 -20.57
C ASN A 104 6.87 -3.37 -19.88
N ALA A 105 7.97 -3.05 -20.56
CA ALA A 105 9.32 -3.20 -20.05
C ALA A 105 10.09 -1.87 -20.20
N PRO A 106 10.96 -1.51 -19.23
CA PRO A 106 11.78 -0.29 -19.32
C PRO A 106 12.75 -0.31 -20.51
N ARG A 107 13.22 -1.51 -20.85
CA ARG A 107 14.12 -1.82 -21.95
C ARG A 107 14.01 -3.31 -22.28
N ILE A 108 14.37 -3.70 -23.49
CA ILE A 108 14.43 -5.11 -23.89
C ILE A 108 15.80 -5.67 -23.49
N THR A 109 15.84 -6.46 -22.42
CA THR A 109 17.05 -7.20 -22.01
C THR A 109 17.02 -8.67 -22.42
N TYR A 110 15.84 -9.21 -22.68
CA TYR A 110 15.58 -10.58 -23.12
C TYR A 110 14.75 -10.53 -24.39
N SER A 111 14.72 -11.62 -25.17
CA SER A 111 13.82 -11.69 -26.31
C SER A 111 12.36 -11.58 -25.86
N GLU A 112 11.50 -11.06 -26.74
CA GLU A 112 10.07 -10.94 -26.47
C GLU A 112 9.44 -12.30 -26.10
N ASP A 113 9.89 -13.38 -26.74
CA ASP A 113 9.40 -14.74 -26.50
C ASP A 113 9.76 -15.23 -25.08
N GLU A 114 10.99 -14.97 -24.61
CA GLU A 114 11.43 -15.32 -23.26
C GLU A 114 10.63 -14.57 -22.18
N ILE A 115 10.37 -13.28 -22.40
CA ILE A 115 9.55 -12.47 -21.47
C ILE A 115 8.14 -13.03 -21.39
N LYS A 116 7.51 -13.31 -22.54
CA LYS A 116 6.16 -13.90 -22.60
C LYS A 116 6.11 -15.28 -21.94
N GLU A 117 7.10 -16.12 -22.20
CA GLU A 117 7.20 -17.46 -21.60
C GLU A 117 7.26 -17.39 -20.07
N ARG A 118 8.11 -16.50 -19.52
CA ARG A 118 8.24 -16.30 -18.08
C ARG A 118 6.92 -15.84 -17.46
N TRP A 119 6.31 -14.78 -18.01
CA TRP A 119 5.06 -14.24 -17.47
C TRP A 119 3.88 -15.21 -17.65
N SER A 120 3.84 -15.97 -18.75
CA SER A 120 2.84 -17.02 -19.00
C SER A 120 2.86 -18.08 -17.90
N LYS A 121 4.05 -18.58 -17.54
CA LYS A 121 4.25 -19.53 -16.43
C LYS A 121 3.82 -18.94 -15.09
N MET A 122 4.21 -17.70 -14.82
CA MET A 122 3.89 -17.01 -13.55
C MET A 122 2.39 -16.75 -13.38
N LEU A 123 1.72 -16.21 -14.41
CA LEU A 123 0.29 -15.87 -14.37
C LEU A 123 -0.63 -17.09 -14.57
N ARG A 124 -0.08 -18.17 -15.14
CA ARG A 124 -0.83 -19.34 -15.61
C ARG A 124 -1.89 -18.94 -16.64
N ILE A 125 -1.48 -18.10 -17.59
CA ILE A 125 -2.29 -17.69 -18.74
C ILE A 125 -1.58 -18.24 -19.99
N PRO A 126 -2.29 -18.85 -20.96
CA PRO A 126 -1.66 -19.39 -22.16
C PRO A 126 -0.80 -18.36 -22.88
N LYS A 127 0.36 -18.77 -23.39
CA LYS A 127 1.33 -17.86 -24.04
C LYS A 127 0.70 -17.17 -25.26
N GLU A 128 -0.23 -17.84 -25.92
CA GLU A 128 -0.96 -17.36 -27.10
C GLU A 128 -1.83 -16.13 -26.79
N ASN A 129 -2.17 -15.92 -25.52
CA ASN A 129 -2.91 -14.75 -25.08
C ASN A 129 -2.01 -13.54 -24.79
N PHE A 130 -0.68 -13.70 -24.84
CA PHE A 130 0.25 -12.60 -24.68
C PHE A 130 0.40 -11.86 -26.01
N THR A 131 0.08 -10.58 -26.00
CA THR A 131 0.08 -9.71 -27.17
C THR A 131 1.49 -9.24 -27.53
N ALA A 132 1.85 -7.99 -27.29
CA ALA A 132 3.19 -7.47 -27.51
C ALA A 132 3.91 -7.16 -26.18
N VAL A 133 5.24 -7.18 -26.22
CA VAL A 133 6.06 -6.54 -25.18
C VAL A 133 6.36 -5.10 -25.63
N CYS A 134 5.80 -4.13 -24.92
CA CYS A 134 5.96 -2.70 -25.23
C CYS A 134 7.11 -2.11 -24.42
N ILE A 135 7.96 -1.30 -25.06
CA ILE A 135 9.00 -0.54 -24.34
C ILE A 135 8.37 0.73 -23.77
N ASP A 136 8.47 0.92 -22.46
CA ASP A 136 8.11 2.16 -21.79
C ASP A 136 9.30 2.63 -20.92
N PRO A 137 10.12 3.57 -21.37
CA PRO A 137 11.31 4.00 -20.62
C PRO A 137 10.99 4.76 -19.33
N ARG A 138 9.71 5.04 -19.03
CA ARG A 138 9.27 5.79 -17.84
C ARG A 138 9.07 4.90 -16.61
N ILE A 139 8.96 3.58 -16.80
CA ILE A 139 8.84 2.62 -15.70
C ILE A 139 10.22 2.11 -15.29
N ASN A 140 10.35 1.58 -14.08
CA ASN A 140 11.63 1.08 -13.56
C ASN A 140 11.77 -0.45 -13.65
N GLU A 141 10.66 -1.15 -13.82
CA GLU A 141 10.56 -2.61 -13.83
C GLU A 141 9.46 -3.05 -14.79
N GLU A 142 9.42 -4.33 -15.13
CA GLU A 142 8.37 -4.87 -15.97
C GLU A 142 7.00 -4.78 -15.29
N TYR A 143 5.99 -4.44 -16.06
CA TYR A 143 4.60 -4.31 -15.62
C TYR A 143 3.70 -5.12 -16.54
N ALA A 144 2.85 -5.96 -15.97
CA ALA A 144 1.88 -6.73 -16.74
C ALA A 144 0.48 -6.12 -16.60
N GLN A 145 -0.15 -5.85 -17.75
CA GLN A 145 -1.58 -5.54 -17.81
C GLN A 145 -2.33 -6.76 -18.33
N ILE A 146 -3.16 -7.35 -17.48
CA ILE A 146 -4.13 -8.38 -17.84
C ILE A 146 -5.46 -7.72 -18.21
N TYR A 147 -6.07 -8.17 -19.29
CA TYR A 147 -7.36 -7.61 -19.69
C TYR A 147 -8.26 -8.59 -20.42
N MET A 148 -9.57 -8.41 -20.19
CA MET A 148 -10.63 -9.06 -20.95
C MET A 148 -11.60 -7.99 -21.46
N ASN A 149 -11.63 -7.83 -22.78
CA ASN A 149 -12.58 -6.94 -23.44
C ASN A 149 -14.04 -7.38 -23.19
N GLY A 150 -14.89 -6.43 -22.81
CA GLY A 150 -16.30 -6.70 -22.55
C GLY A 150 -16.97 -5.53 -21.84
N ILE A 151 -17.65 -4.67 -22.58
CA ILE A 151 -18.29 -3.46 -22.02
C ILE A 151 -19.26 -3.78 -20.88
N VAL A 152 -19.97 -4.91 -20.95
CA VAL A 152 -20.87 -5.38 -19.89
C VAL A 152 -20.13 -5.67 -18.58
N LEU A 153 -18.91 -6.21 -18.64
CA LEU A 153 -18.09 -6.43 -17.45
C LEU A 153 -17.68 -5.12 -16.79
N SER A 154 -17.23 -4.16 -17.60
CA SER A 154 -16.89 -2.82 -17.11
C SER A 154 -18.08 -2.16 -16.43
N MET A 155 -19.26 -2.21 -17.07
CA MET A 155 -20.49 -1.67 -16.50
C MET A 155 -20.89 -2.38 -15.21
N LEU A 156 -20.78 -3.71 -15.15
CA LEU A 156 -21.05 -4.48 -13.95
C LEU A 156 -20.15 -4.05 -12.80
N MET A 157 -18.83 -4.00 -13.01
CA MET A 157 -17.86 -3.64 -11.98
C MET A 157 -18.06 -2.20 -11.50
N ASN A 158 -18.28 -1.25 -12.40
CA ASN A 158 -18.59 0.13 -12.04
C ASN A 158 -19.90 0.24 -11.22
N ASN A 159 -20.94 -0.51 -11.60
CA ASN A 159 -22.20 -0.51 -10.86
C ASN A 159 -22.09 -1.19 -9.50
N LEU A 160 -21.30 -2.26 -9.38
CA LEU A 160 -20.99 -2.90 -8.10
C LEU A 160 -20.25 -1.92 -7.19
N GLN A 161 -19.21 -1.27 -7.72
CA GLN A 161 -18.42 -0.25 -7.02
C GLN A 161 -19.32 0.85 -6.47
N GLU A 162 -20.25 1.39 -7.28
CA GLU A 162 -21.13 2.48 -6.84
C GLU A 162 -22.17 2.02 -5.82
N LYS A 163 -22.89 0.93 -6.11
CA LYS A 163 -24.00 0.46 -5.27
C LYS A 163 -23.55 -0.07 -3.92
N LEU A 164 -22.31 -0.52 -3.81
CA LEU A 164 -21.78 -1.10 -2.58
C LEU A 164 -21.04 -0.08 -1.70
N LYS A 165 -20.92 1.19 -2.10
CA LYS A 165 -20.28 2.23 -1.28
C LYS A 165 -20.89 2.34 0.11
N GLU A 166 -22.21 2.40 0.21
CA GLU A 166 -22.90 2.50 1.51
C GLU A 166 -22.70 1.25 2.37
N MET A 167 -22.58 0.08 1.75
CA MET A 167 -22.28 -1.17 2.47
C MET A 167 -20.84 -1.15 3.02
N VAL A 168 -19.88 -0.63 2.25
CA VAL A 168 -18.50 -0.41 2.72
C VAL A 168 -18.49 0.60 3.86
N LEU A 169 -19.27 1.68 3.78
CA LEU A 169 -19.29 2.73 4.81
C LEU A 169 -20.05 2.36 6.10
N SER A 170 -20.96 1.39 6.03
CA SER A 170 -21.75 0.95 7.20
C SER A 170 -21.10 -0.18 7.99
N ASN A 171 -20.07 -0.83 7.45
CA ASN A 171 -19.39 -1.95 8.09
C ASN A 171 -17.88 -1.73 8.14
N LYS A 172 -17.32 -1.66 9.36
CA LYS A 172 -15.89 -1.45 9.59
C LYS A 172 -15.01 -2.54 8.95
N GLU A 173 -15.46 -3.78 8.96
CA GLU A 173 -14.75 -4.90 8.36
C GLU A 173 -14.68 -4.76 6.84
N PHE A 174 -15.80 -4.41 6.19
CA PHE A 174 -15.83 -4.15 4.75
C PHE A 174 -15.04 -2.88 4.38
N ALA A 175 -15.11 -1.82 5.18
CA ALA A 175 -14.24 -0.65 5.03
C ALA A 175 -12.75 -1.05 5.08
N SER A 176 -12.37 -1.88 6.05
CA SER A 176 -10.99 -2.35 6.19
C SER A 176 -10.55 -3.20 5.00
N SER A 177 -11.38 -4.14 4.57
CA SER A 177 -11.16 -5.00 3.41
C SER A 177 -11.03 -4.18 2.13
N TYR A 178 -11.95 -3.25 1.88
CA TYR A 178 -11.88 -2.34 0.75
C TYR A 178 -10.61 -1.49 0.76
N MET A 179 -10.25 -0.92 1.92
CA MET A 179 -9.04 -0.12 2.06
C MET A 179 -7.75 -0.93 1.93
N ARG A 180 -7.74 -2.24 2.24
CA ARG A 180 -6.62 -3.13 1.91
C ARG A 180 -6.32 -3.13 0.41
N GLY A 181 -7.36 -3.23 -0.43
CA GLY A 181 -7.23 -3.12 -1.89
C GLY A 181 -6.70 -1.77 -2.34
N ILE A 182 -7.24 -0.68 -1.79
CA ILE A 182 -6.77 0.69 -2.10
C ILE A 182 -5.30 0.88 -1.71
N PHE A 183 -4.89 0.42 -0.53
CA PHE A 183 -3.51 0.57 -0.07
C PHE A 183 -2.55 -0.25 -0.96
N ALA A 184 -2.96 -1.43 -1.40
CA ALA A 184 -2.15 -2.26 -2.28
C ALA A 184 -1.80 -1.55 -3.59
N GLY A 185 -2.74 -0.85 -4.22
CA GLY A 185 -2.47 -0.07 -5.44
C GLY A 185 -1.93 1.34 -5.16
N GLU A 186 -2.71 2.18 -4.47
CA GLU A 186 -2.50 3.63 -4.42
C GLU A 186 -1.58 4.13 -3.30
N SER A 187 -1.23 3.29 -2.32
CA SER A 187 -0.44 3.77 -1.18
C SER A 187 1.06 3.74 -1.40
N SER A 188 1.77 4.65 -0.72
CA SER A 188 3.23 4.67 -0.64
C SER A 188 3.70 5.00 0.77
N VAL A 189 4.77 4.35 1.23
CA VAL A 189 5.43 4.62 2.52
C VAL A 189 6.54 5.63 2.30
N ILE A 190 6.44 6.79 2.95
CA ILE A 190 7.42 7.87 2.85
C ILE A 190 8.28 7.88 4.10
N PHE A 191 9.60 7.84 3.95
CA PHE A 191 10.55 7.88 5.06
C PHE A 191 11.07 9.29 5.35
N LYS A 192 11.44 9.54 6.61
CA LYS A 192 12.33 10.63 6.99
C LYS A 192 13.78 10.28 6.65
N LYS A 193 14.68 11.27 6.71
CA LYS A 193 16.13 11.10 6.50
C LYS A 193 16.74 9.98 7.36
N TRP A 194 16.24 9.79 8.58
CA TRP A 194 16.68 8.78 9.55
C TRP A 194 15.87 7.46 9.47
N ARG A 195 15.27 7.16 8.31
CA ARG A 195 14.58 5.89 8.02
C ARG A 195 13.38 5.54 8.91
N THR A 196 12.85 6.49 9.69
CA THR A 196 11.52 6.35 10.31
C THR A 196 10.44 6.71 9.30
N VAL A 197 9.25 6.11 9.38
CA VAL A 197 8.14 6.48 8.49
C VAL A 197 7.69 7.92 8.77
N ALA A 198 7.81 8.81 7.80
CA ALA A 198 7.24 10.16 7.87
C ALA A 198 5.71 10.11 7.80
N CYS A 199 5.19 9.40 6.80
CA CYS A 199 3.77 9.18 6.58
C CYS A 199 3.54 8.03 5.59
N VAL A 200 2.30 7.56 5.52
CA VAL A 200 1.79 6.80 4.37
C VAL A 200 1.00 7.77 3.52
N LYS A 201 1.27 7.86 2.22
CA LYS A 201 0.44 8.63 1.28
C LYS A 201 -0.50 7.70 0.55
N VAL A 202 -1.70 8.18 0.26
CA VAL A 202 -2.65 7.54 -0.67
C VAL A 202 -2.86 8.49 -1.84
N SER A 203 -2.69 7.99 -3.05
CA SER A 203 -2.81 8.77 -4.29
C SER A 203 -4.19 8.60 -4.94
N SER A 204 -4.72 9.65 -5.56
CA SER A 204 -5.80 9.59 -6.55
C SER A 204 -6.06 10.98 -7.14
N ALA A 205 -6.16 11.07 -8.47
CA ALA A 205 -6.60 12.27 -9.18
C ALA A 205 -8.12 12.54 -9.04
N ASP A 206 -8.91 11.51 -8.70
CA ASP A 206 -10.36 11.62 -8.59
C ASP A 206 -10.79 12.07 -7.19
N MET A 207 -11.21 13.33 -7.08
CA MET A 207 -11.67 13.89 -5.81
C MET A 207 -12.87 13.19 -5.19
N ASN A 208 -13.72 12.52 -5.98
CA ASN A 208 -14.80 11.71 -5.43
C ASN A 208 -14.27 10.43 -4.79
N ALA A 209 -13.27 9.80 -5.41
CA ALA A 209 -12.56 8.67 -4.82
C ALA A 209 -11.81 9.08 -3.54
N VAL A 210 -11.08 10.21 -3.56
CA VAL A 210 -10.40 10.76 -2.38
C VAL A 210 -11.38 10.94 -1.21
N ARG A 211 -12.53 11.59 -1.44
CA ARG A 211 -13.56 11.79 -0.41
C ARG A 211 -14.11 10.47 0.12
N PHE A 212 -14.30 9.49 -0.77
CA PHE A 212 -14.76 8.16 -0.37
C PHE A 212 -13.72 7.43 0.50
N TYR A 213 -12.45 7.43 0.11
CA TYR A 213 -11.37 6.82 0.89
C TYR A 213 -11.23 7.47 2.28
N GLN A 214 -11.35 8.79 2.34
CA GLN A 214 -11.35 9.55 3.58
C GLN A 214 -12.50 9.17 4.51
N LYS A 215 -13.72 8.97 3.98
CA LYS A 215 -14.84 8.43 4.77
C LYS A 215 -14.54 7.02 5.30
N CYS A 216 -13.98 6.13 4.47
CA CYS A 216 -13.54 4.80 4.91
C CYS A 216 -12.51 4.90 6.05
N LEU A 217 -11.51 5.77 5.93
CA LEU A 217 -10.51 5.98 6.98
C LEU A 217 -11.12 6.50 8.29
N ASN A 218 -12.11 7.39 8.23
CA ASN A 218 -12.83 7.86 9.42
C ASN A 218 -13.55 6.71 10.15
N ILE A 219 -14.19 5.80 9.42
CA ILE A 219 -14.81 4.58 9.99
C ILE A 219 -13.76 3.68 10.67
N LEU A 220 -12.57 3.60 10.07
CA LEU A 220 -11.41 2.90 10.64
C LEU A 220 -10.73 3.69 11.76
N SER A 221 -11.23 4.88 12.10
CA SER A 221 -10.66 5.82 13.07
C SER A 221 -9.21 6.22 12.74
N ILE A 222 -8.84 6.28 11.46
CA ILE A 222 -7.53 6.72 10.97
C ILE A 222 -7.65 8.16 10.50
N ASN A 223 -6.90 9.06 11.14
CA ASN A 223 -6.86 10.47 10.71
C ASN A 223 -5.92 10.64 9.51
N TYR A 224 -6.28 11.53 8.61
CA TYR A 224 -5.50 11.90 7.43
C TYR A 224 -5.25 13.41 7.39
N GLY A 225 -4.20 13.83 6.69
CA GLY A 225 -3.88 15.22 6.42
C GLY A 225 -4.63 15.77 5.21
N ALA A 226 -4.43 17.06 4.95
CA ALA A 226 -5.03 17.74 3.80
C ALA A 226 -4.56 17.12 2.47
N TYR A 227 -5.46 17.15 1.49
CA TYR A 227 -5.14 16.75 0.12
C TYR A 227 -4.13 17.71 -0.51
N GLN A 228 -3.14 17.15 -1.19
CA GLN A 228 -2.04 17.84 -1.85
C GLN A 228 -2.25 17.70 -3.36
N ASN A 229 -2.67 18.79 -4.02
CA ASN A 229 -2.83 18.84 -5.47
C ASN A 229 -1.53 18.47 -6.19
N GLN A 230 -0.39 18.96 -5.67
CA GLN A 230 0.93 18.61 -6.18
C GLN A 230 1.26 17.17 -5.76
N GLY A 231 1.03 16.23 -6.67
CA GLY A 231 1.21 14.80 -6.49
C GLY A 231 -0.08 14.03 -6.23
N GLU A 232 -1.24 14.69 -6.25
CA GLU A 232 -2.57 14.06 -6.16
C GLU A 232 -2.69 13.08 -4.99
N THR A 233 -2.18 13.47 -3.82
CA THR A 233 -2.08 12.59 -2.64
C THR A 233 -2.68 13.22 -1.40
N PHE A 234 -3.10 12.40 -0.46
CA PHE A 234 -3.27 12.83 0.93
C PHE A 234 -2.43 11.94 1.87
N PRO A 235 -1.74 12.55 2.85
CA PRO A 235 -0.88 11.82 3.77
C PRO A 235 -1.63 11.34 5.03
N ILE A 236 -1.17 10.24 5.61
CA ILE A 236 -1.57 9.70 6.91
C ILE A 236 -0.36 9.78 7.84
N TYR A 237 -0.42 10.69 8.81
CA TYR A 237 0.67 10.99 9.73
C TYR A 237 0.48 10.37 11.10
N GLY A 238 1.58 10.27 11.83
CA GLY A 238 1.56 10.04 13.28
C GLY A 238 1.53 8.57 13.66
N LYS A 239 2.30 8.22 14.69
CA LYS A 239 2.52 6.85 15.15
C LYS A 239 1.22 6.08 15.42
N ARG A 240 0.20 6.73 16.00
CA ARG A 240 -1.10 6.09 16.28
C ARG A 240 -1.83 5.65 15.01
N ASN A 241 -1.81 6.45 13.95
CA ASN A 241 -2.45 6.08 12.68
C ASN A 241 -1.65 4.98 11.97
N LEU A 242 -0.32 5.07 12.00
CA LEU A 242 0.55 4.03 11.44
C LEU A 242 0.36 2.68 12.17
N GLN A 243 0.20 2.70 13.49
CA GLN A 243 -0.14 1.50 14.27
C GLN A 243 -1.49 0.92 13.83
N LYS A 244 -2.52 1.75 13.64
CA LYS A 244 -3.83 1.28 13.14
C LYS A 244 -3.73 0.65 11.75
N ILE A 245 -2.90 1.20 10.85
CA ILE A 245 -2.64 0.61 9.53
C ILE A 245 -2.06 -0.80 9.67
N LEU A 246 -1.12 -1.00 10.61
CA LEU A 246 -0.54 -2.32 10.92
C LEU A 246 -1.57 -3.26 11.55
N ASP A 247 -2.31 -2.81 12.56
CA ASP A 247 -3.29 -3.62 13.30
C ASP A 247 -4.43 -4.10 12.39
N LEU A 248 -4.90 -3.24 11.48
CA LEU A 248 -5.92 -3.54 10.48
C LEU A 248 -5.36 -4.25 9.25
N ARG A 249 -4.04 -4.46 9.20
CA ARG A 249 -3.33 -5.17 8.14
C ARG A 249 -3.57 -4.55 6.77
N LEU A 250 -3.67 -3.21 6.70
CA LEU A 250 -4.07 -2.50 5.47
C LEU A 250 -3.07 -2.66 4.31
N MET A 251 -1.83 -3.07 4.58
CA MET A 251 -0.80 -3.29 3.56
C MET A 251 -0.52 -4.77 3.26
N ASP A 252 -1.28 -5.71 3.83
CA ASP A 252 -0.96 -7.15 3.70
C ASP A 252 -1.02 -7.68 2.25
N LEU A 253 -1.78 -7.02 1.37
CA LEU A 253 -1.84 -7.39 -0.05
C LEU A 253 -0.57 -7.00 -0.84
N SER A 254 0.29 -6.13 -0.30
CA SER A 254 1.57 -5.77 -0.93
C SER A 254 2.72 -6.00 0.05
N PRO A 255 3.37 -7.18 0.02
CA PRO A 255 4.45 -7.53 0.94
C PRO A 255 5.55 -6.46 0.99
N THR A 256 5.93 -5.92 -0.17
CA THR A 256 6.95 -4.86 -0.27
C THR A 256 6.54 -3.59 0.48
N LYS A 257 5.29 -3.15 0.37
CA LYS A 257 4.79 -1.96 1.08
C LYS A 257 4.67 -2.24 2.58
N LYS A 258 4.20 -3.43 2.95
CA LYS A 258 4.14 -3.92 4.34
C LYS A 258 5.51 -3.89 5.01
N THR A 259 6.52 -4.54 4.43
CA THR A 259 7.88 -4.56 4.97
C THR A 259 8.43 -3.15 5.14
N LYS A 260 8.23 -2.27 4.15
CA LYS A 260 8.64 -0.85 4.25
C LYS A 260 7.99 -0.15 5.44
N LEU A 261 6.70 -0.36 5.67
CA LEU A 261 6.00 0.23 6.82
C LEU A 261 6.51 -0.36 8.14
N GLU A 262 6.62 -1.67 8.25
CA GLU A 262 7.09 -2.37 9.45
C GLU A 262 8.52 -1.95 9.84
N ASP A 263 9.45 -1.93 8.88
CA ASP A 263 10.83 -1.51 9.11
C ASP A 263 10.92 -0.06 9.60
N GLY A 264 10.22 0.84 8.91
CA GLY A 264 10.20 2.25 9.29
C GLY A 264 9.47 2.51 10.60
N PHE A 265 8.47 1.69 10.93
CA PHE A 265 7.75 1.77 12.19
C PHE A 265 8.59 1.22 13.34
N GLY A 266 9.33 0.13 13.14
CA GLY A 266 10.31 -0.38 14.12
C GLY A 266 11.38 0.65 14.48
N ASN A 267 11.79 1.49 13.52
CA ASN A 267 12.72 2.58 13.79
C ASN A 267 12.14 3.68 14.71
N TYR A 268 10.81 3.82 14.84
CA TYR A 268 10.23 4.71 15.88
C TYR A 268 10.53 4.21 17.30
N GLN A 269 10.75 2.91 17.49
CA GLN A 269 11.13 2.36 18.79
C GLN A 269 12.63 2.52 19.08
N ARG A 270 13.48 2.52 18.03
CA ARG A 270 14.92 2.77 18.17
C ARG A 270 15.26 4.23 18.51
N ASP A 271 14.34 5.17 18.23
CA ASP A 271 14.47 6.60 18.52
C ASP A 271 14.24 6.97 20.00
N LEU A 272 14.01 5.99 20.88
CA LEU A 272 13.80 6.20 22.31
C LEU A 272 14.44 5.07 23.14
N MET A 273 15.77 5.03 23.20
CA MET A 273 16.31 4.95 24.57
C MET A 273 16.05 6.35 25.11
N LYS A 274 15.16 6.50 26.10
CA LYS A 274 14.75 7.83 26.58
C LYS A 274 16.03 8.63 26.86
N ALA A 275 16.07 9.92 26.51
CA ALA A 275 17.29 10.72 26.74
C ALA A 275 17.82 10.56 28.18
N GLU A 276 16.90 10.44 29.13
CA GLU A 276 17.15 10.12 30.53
C GLU A 276 17.78 8.74 30.79
N GLU A 277 17.37 7.69 30.07
CA GLU A 277 18.01 6.36 30.16
C GLU A 277 19.45 6.40 29.63
N MET A 278 19.69 7.13 28.53
CA MET A 278 21.04 7.34 28.01
C MET A 278 21.90 8.15 28.98
N GLU A 279 21.33 9.18 29.60
CA GLU A 279 21.96 9.95 30.66
C GLU A 279 22.32 9.07 31.86
N LYS A 280 21.42 8.19 32.32
CA LYS A 280 21.71 7.22 33.39
C LYS A 280 22.84 6.26 32.99
N LEU A 281 22.90 5.79 31.75
CA LEU A 281 24.01 4.95 31.27
C LEU A 281 25.36 5.71 31.24
N ILE A 282 25.37 6.97 30.80
CA ILE A 282 26.58 7.81 30.83
C ILE A 282 27.06 8.00 32.27
N LEU A 283 26.15 8.34 33.18
CA LEU A 283 26.46 8.51 34.59
C LEU A 283 27.00 7.20 35.20
N LYS A 284 26.38 6.05 34.88
CA LYS A 284 26.84 4.72 35.31
C LYS A 284 28.25 4.43 34.80
N GLU A 285 28.56 4.71 33.54
CA GLU A 285 29.91 4.54 33.00
C GLU A 285 30.97 5.39 33.74
N LEU A 286 30.59 6.60 34.16
CA LEU A 286 31.45 7.49 34.95
C LEU A 286 31.63 7.05 36.42
N THR A 287 30.83 6.11 36.91
CA THR A 287 31.07 5.51 38.24
C THR A 287 32.28 4.58 38.26
N PHE A 288 32.66 4.02 37.10
CA PHE A 288 33.83 3.16 36.95
C PHE A 288 35.13 3.94 36.70
N GLY A 289 35.08 5.28 36.67
CA GLY A 289 36.24 6.15 36.53
C GLY A 289 36.06 7.26 35.51
N LEU A 290 37.11 8.06 35.38
CA LEU A 290 37.15 9.25 34.53
C LEU A 290 37.19 8.85 33.05
N LYS A 291 36.26 9.37 32.24
CA LYS A 291 36.17 9.06 30.81
C LYS A 291 36.15 10.30 29.94
N THR A 292 36.71 10.18 28.76
CA THR A 292 36.64 11.13 27.66
C THR A 292 35.39 10.91 26.80
N TYR A 293 35.09 11.84 25.89
CA TYR A 293 34.03 11.66 24.90
C TYR A 293 34.17 10.38 24.07
N ASP A 294 35.41 10.04 23.68
CA ASP A 294 35.69 8.88 22.84
C ASP A 294 35.53 7.57 23.62
N GLU A 295 35.94 7.55 24.88
CA GLU A 295 35.74 6.39 25.77
C GLU A 295 34.26 6.15 26.08
N LEU A 296 33.48 7.22 26.33
CA LEU A 296 32.03 7.13 26.51
C LEU A 296 31.32 6.70 25.22
N SER A 297 31.74 7.26 24.08
CA SER A 297 31.23 6.91 22.75
C SER A 297 31.43 5.43 22.45
N LYS A 298 32.62 4.89 22.74
CA LYS A 298 32.95 3.48 22.55
C LYS A 298 32.18 2.58 23.52
N ALA A 299 32.12 2.94 24.81
CA ALA A 299 31.44 2.15 25.83
C ALA A 299 29.93 2.03 25.58
N LEU A 300 29.30 3.10 25.08
CA LEU A 300 27.85 3.17 24.88
C LEU A 300 27.41 2.87 23.44
N ASN A 301 28.36 2.57 22.54
CA ASN A 301 28.13 2.39 21.11
C ASN A 301 27.31 3.56 20.50
N LYS A 302 27.76 4.79 20.76
CA LYS A 302 27.12 6.04 20.28
C LYS A 302 28.13 6.92 19.56
N GLY A 303 27.66 7.72 18.61
CA GLY A 303 28.50 8.69 17.93
C GLY A 303 29.12 9.69 18.91
N ARG A 304 30.42 9.92 18.81
CA ARG A 304 31.17 10.91 19.61
C ARG A 304 30.51 12.28 19.65
N SER A 305 30.04 12.75 18.49
CA SER A 305 29.32 14.03 18.36
C SER A 305 28.02 14.05 19.17
N THR A 306 27.32 12.92 19.29
CA THR A 306 26.09 12.83 20.09
C THR A 306 26.41 12.94 21.59
N ILE A 307 27.46 12.27 22.07
CA ILE A 307 27.91 12.41 23.46
C ILE A 307 28.37 13.85 23.74
N GLN A 308 29.16 14.43 22.83
CA GLN A 308 29.75 15.76 22.98
C GLN A 308 28.74 16.90 22.90
N TRP A 309 27.78 16.85 21.99
CA TRP A 309 26.87 17.97 21.73
C TRP A 309 25.53 17.85 22.44
N ASN A 310 25.05 16.63 22.71
CA ASN A 310 23.70 16.44 23.23
C ASN A 310 23.67 16.03 24.70
N TYR A 311 24.48 15.06 25.11
CA TYR A 311 24.34 14.48 26.45
C TYR A 311 25.22 15.17 27.50
N ILE A 312 26.53 15.24 27.29
CA ILE A 312 27.45 15.82 28.28
C ILE A 312 27.14 17.30 28.59
N PRO A 313 26.87 18.19 27.62
CA PRO A 313 26.53 19.57 27.93
C PRO A 313 25.26 19.71 28.80
N ASN A 314 24.26 18.87 28.57
CA ASN A 314 23.02 18.87 29.36
C ASN A 314 23.27 18.34 30.78
N LEU A 315 24.06 17.28 30.93
CA LEU A 315 24.46 16.74 32.22
C LEU A 315 25.33 17.75 33.01
N GLU A 316 26.25 18.46 32.35
CA GLU A 316 27.07 19.51 32.96
C GLU A 316 26.21 20.71 33.39
N LYS A 317 25.28 21.16 32.54
CA LYS A 317 24.35 22.26 32.86
C LYS A 317 23.48 21.95 34.08
N ARG A 318 23.13 20.68 34.27
CA ARG A 318 22.38 20.18 35.44
C ARG A 318 23.29 19.86 36.64
N GLY A 319 24.60 20.04 36.52
CA GLY A 319 25.58 19.75 37.57
C GLY A 319 25.74 18.26 37.88
N LEU A 320 25.31 17.34 36.99
CA LEU A 320 25.38 15.88 37.20
C LEU A 320 26.77 15.32 36.85
N VAL A 321 27.48 15.97 35.93
CA VAL A 321 28.88 15.70 35.60
C VAL A 321 29.68 16.99 35.60
N LYS A 322 31.00 16.89 35.75
CA LYS A 322 31.92 18.04 35.65
C LYS A 322 33.17 17.68 34.86
N LYS A 323 33.77 18.68 34.22
CA LYS A 323 35.14 18.60 33.68
C LYS A 323 36.15 18.66 34.81
N ILE A 324 37.10 17.73 34.83
CA ILE A 324 38.15 17.66 35.85
C ILE A 324 39.56 17.92 35.31
N GLY A 325 39.73 17.94 33.99
CA GLY A 325 41.02 18.12 33.35
C GLY A 325 41.07 17.48 31.96
N LYS A 326 42.28 17.31 31.43
CA LYS A 326 42.49 16.68 30.13
C LYS A 326 43.42 15.48 30.23
N ARG A 327 43.12 14.43 29.47
CA ARG A 327 44.09 13.39 29.11
C ARG A 327 44.57 13.70 27.70
N ASN A 328 45.85 14.07 27.56
CA ASN A 328 46.37 14.66 26.33
C ASN A 328 45.54 15.88 25.91
N ARG A 329 44.87 15.82 24.74
CA ARG A 329 44.00 16.89 24.23
C ARG A 329 42.51 16.68 24.53
N ALA A 330 42.12 15.55 25.13
CA ALA A 330 40.72 15.19 25.38
C ALA A 330 40.28 15.54 26.80
N TRP A 331 39.09 16.14 26.93
CA TRP A 331 38.48 16.45 28.22
C TRP A 331 38.05 15.17 28.97
N LEU A 332 38.33 15.13 30.26
CA LEU A 332 37.88 14.08 31.18
C LEU A 332 36.67 14.55 31.99
N PHE A 333 35.70 13.65 32.13
CA PHE A 333 34.47 13.88 32.87
C PHE A 333 34.43 13.00 34.12
N GLU A 334 33.87 13.55 35.19
CA GLU A 334 33.58 12.87 36.44
C GLU A 334 32.10 13.06 36.79
N ILE A 335 31.49 12.03 37.37
CA ILE A 335 30.16 12.12 37.97
C ILE A 335 30.20 12.90 39.28
N THR A 336 29.29 13.86 39.47
CA THR A 336 29.19 14.62 40.74
C THR A 336 28.37 13.87 41.78
N ASN A 337 28.37 14.36 43.03
CA ASN A 337 27.47 13.83 44.06
C ASN A 337 25.99 14.00 43.70
N ILE A 338 25.63 15.05 42.95
CA ILE A 338 24.27 15.25 42.43
C ILE A 338 23.98 14.20 41.35
N GLY A 339 24.94 13.90 40.48
CA GLY A 339 24.87 12.83 39.48
C GLY A 339 24.69 11.45 40.11
N LYS A 340 25.40 11.14 41.20
CA LYS A 340 25.25 9.88 41.94
C LYS A 340 23.84 9.74 42.54
N LYS A 341 23.34 10.78 43.20
CA LYS A 341 21.95 10.79 43.71
C LYS A 341 20.91 10.65 42.60
N PHE A 342 21.17 11.19 41.42
CA PHE A 342 20.30 11.03 40.25
C PHE A 342 20.25 9.59 39.73
N LEU A 343 21.29 8.78 39.98
CA LEU A 343 21.27 7.34 39.66
C LEU A 343 20.54 6.49 40.71
N GLU A 344 20.44 6.98 41.95
CA GLU A 344 19.77 6.31 43.07
C GLU A 344 18.25 6.56 43.08
N GLY A 345 17.77 7.54 42.30
CA GLY A 345 16.37 7.72 41.89
C GLY A 345 16.13 7.35 40.43
#